data_AF-A0A9P9WFV2-F1
#
_entry.id   AF-A0A9P9WFV2-F1
#
_cell.length_a   1.000
_cell.length_b   1.000
_cell.length_c   1.000
_cell.angle_alpha   90.00
_cell.angle_beta   90.00
_cell.angle_gamma   90.00
#
_symmetry.space_group_name_H-M   'P 1'
#
loop_
_entity.id
_entity.type
_entity.pdbx_description
1 polymer ?
#
loop_
_entity_poly.entity_id
_entity_poly.type
_entity_poly.pdbx_seq_one_letter_code
_entity_poly.pdbx_strand_id
1 'polypeptide(L)'
;MHRLGSLRSLHRLSSTTPDRYVGPWPRQKSPPMRRKYPQFVAQPLLLDLIAEDVPSVRNYDPDVDGVPEHDGAKEYRRQAALEQRIAAFEAEHAEDEATFQHSIASSHSWRINDCDVLAAALAGLSTAPSNKPAPPPGFTDSLLAKNGVPRYARHATFKAIPYMLRRKKQASKLVSSLDPAGQLEQHREQIRSCLHFDRLKRTVQHILHRPGGGPLTTDLSNDVGDALARIAVRPEPPHPFDVLAFSNNVFLNLSSRGLPVGERFKDFALPLAVQCSALSVARMYLAPEPEAHGPGLSLINRLANALEAISESFDTASAGRNDPATLADIQRRRVEVFGFLTGTDISGQVSPFSLRHMVQDIKCTSTADLVVMDSGRTALKHFIHILGELGALRTLWYTNQWLSAPTAARSSDNTQTDGNTSSNTSSKPGEDKADSGSLVGSEEFVHALVRTLNAILSHRISLTAFDQGSATGILEEDLLLDLRAIGLSTKSHSVSHLGASHSRDNTPMADYLAREDSSFRRGVLDAFSKPTIEGFMEAVWTVLKQEATWQKRHRTN
;
A
#
# COMPACT_ATOMS: atom_id res chain seq x y z
N MET A 1 -24.69 -97.50 -0.14
CA MET A 1 -25.56 -98.49 -0.79
C MET A 1 -26.11 -97.90 -2.10
N HIS A 2 -26.49 -98.77 -3.05
CA HIS A 2 -27.49 -98.62 -4.13
C HIS A 2 -28.28 -97.29 -4.26
N ARG A 3 -28.68 -96.79 -5.46
CA ARG A 3 -28.74 -97.37 -6.83
C ARG A 3 -29.10 -96.27 -7.87
N LEU A 4 -28.68 -96.48 -9.13
CA LEU A 4 -29.40 -96.33 -10.42
C LEU A 4 -30.32 -95.12 -10.76
N GLY A 5 -30.22 -94.70 -12.03
CA GLY A 5 -31.22 -93.90 -12.78
C GLY A 5 -30.53 -92.86 -13.68
N SER A 6 -30.07 -93.10 -14.91
CA SER A 6 -30.46 -94.02 -16.01
C SER A 6 -31.72 -93.59 -16.80
N LEU A 7 -31.57 -93.52 -18.14
CA LEU A 7 -32.60 -93.24 -19.18
C LEU A 7 -33.14 -91.79 -19.18
N ARG A 8 -33.61 -91.13 -20.26
CA ARG A 8 -33.73 -91.31 -21.75
C ARG A 8 -34.10 -89.89 -22.31
N SER A 9 -33.98 -89.51 -23.59
CA SER A 9 -33.38 -90.05 -24.84
C SER A 9 -33.44 -88.99 -25.97
N LEU A 10 -32.74 -89.25 -27.09
CA LEU A 10 -33.10 -88.92 -28.49
C LEU A 10 -34.13 -87.79 -28.77
N HIS A 11 -33.78 -86.81 -29.61
CA HIS A 11 -34.27 -86.77 -31.01
C HIS A 11 -33.64 -85.69 -31.92
N ARG A 12 -33.34 -86.11 -33.15
CA ARG A 12 -33.34 -85.40 -34.46
C ARG A 12 -32.99 -83.89 -34.57
N LEU A 13 -31.91 -83.66 -35.31
CA LEU A 13 -31.90 -82.95 -36.62
C LEU A 13 -33.06 -81.99 -36.93
N SER A 14 -32.74 -80.71 -37.11
CA SER A 14 -33.33 -79.89 -38.18
C SER A 14 -32.31 -78.89 -38.72
N SER A 15 -31.91 -79.07 -39.98
CA SER A 15 -31.15 -78.09 -40.73
C SER A 15 -32.06 -76.93 -41.14
N THR A 16 -31.84 -75.75 -40.57
CA THR A 16 -32.39 -74.49 -41.09
C THR A 16 -31.31 -73.43 -41.06
N THR A 17 -30.73 -73.14 -42.22
CA THR A 17 -29.96 -71.93 -42.48
C THR A 17 -30.87 -70.71 -42.33
N PRO A 18 -30.60 -69.76 -41.41
CA PRO A 18 -31.20 -68.45 -41.45
C PRO A 18 -30.39 -67.57 -42.40
N ASP A 19 -31.10 -66.90 -43.30
CA ASP A 19 -30.52 -65.93 -44.22
C ASP A 19 -29.80 -64.77 -43.50
N ARG A 20 -28.91 -64.12 -44.25
CA ARG A 20 -28.22 -62.91 -43.81
C ARG A 20 -29.21 -61.78 -43.54
N TYR A 21 -29.48 -61.52 -42.26
CA TYR A 21 -29.78 -60.17 -41.78
C TYR A 21 -28.70 -59.71 -40.80
N VAL A 22 -27.67 -59.06 -41.34
CA VAL A 22 -26.72 -58.28 -40.55
C VAL A 22 -27.43 -56.99 -40.13
N GLY A 23 -28.30 -57.10 -39.13
CA GLY A 23 -28.83 -55.94 -38.41
C GLY A 23 -27.67 -55.18 -37.74
N PRO A 24 -27.70 -53.83 -37.69
CA PRO A 24 -26.68 -53.09 -36.98
C PRO A 24 -26.66 -53.51 -35.51
N TRP A 25 -25.47 -53.87 -35.00
CA TRP A 25 -25.28 -54.30 -33.61
C TRP A 25 -25.96 -53.32 -32.65
N PRO A 26 -26.81 -53.79 -31.72
CA PRO A 26 -27.53 -52.92 -30.81
C PRO A 26 -26.53 -52.12 -29.97
N ARG A 27 -26.56 -50.79 -30.09
CA ARG A 27 -25.66 -49.89 -29.35
C ARG A 27 -25.85 -50.11 -27.85
N GLN A 28 -24.90 -50.83 -27.24
CA GLN A 28 -24.94 -51.20 -25.83
C GLN A 28 -24.78 -49.94 -24.97
N LYS A 29 -25.89 -49.44 -24.41
CA LYS A 29 -25.97 -48.12 -23.72
C LYS A 29 -25.24 -48.03 -22.37
N SER A 30 -24.49 -49.06 -21.99
CA SER A 30 -23.72 -49.11 -20.75
C SER A 30 -22.52 -50.04 -20.89
N PRO A 31 -21.31 -49.65 -20.46
CA PRO A 31 -20.17 -50.57 -20.43
C PRO A 31 -20.46 -51.75 -19.49
N PRO A 32 -20.12 -53.00 -19.86
CA PRO A 32 -20.43 -54.17 -19.04
C PRO A 32 -19.70 -54.08 -17.69
N MET A 33 -20.45 -54.16 -16.59
CA MET A 33 -19.90 -54.11 -15.24
C MET A 33 -18.98 -55.32 -15.00
N ARG A 34 -17.66 -55.07 -14.93
CA ARG A 34 -16.57 -56.06 -14.71
C ARG A 34 -16.74 -57.03 -13.52
N ARG A 35 -17.76 -56.88 -12.68
CA ARG A 35 -17.99 -57.66 -11.45
C ARG A 35 -19.10 -58.73 -11.56
N LYS A 36 -19.87 -58.79 -12.66
CA LYS A 36 -21.04 -59.69 -12.78
C LYS A 36 -20.86 -60.91 -13.70
N TYR A 37 -19.78 -60.96 -14.46
CA TYR A 37 -19.40 -62.13 -15.24
C TYR A 37 -18.14 -62.73 -14.63
N PRO A 38 -18.02 -64.08 -14.52
CA PRO A 38 -16.74 -64.68 -14.23
C PRO A 38 -15.76 -64.21 -15.29
N GLN A 39 -14.60 -63.70 -14.88
CA GLN A 39 -13.54 -63.45 -15.84
C GLN A 39 -13.22 -64.78 -16.50
N PHE A 40 -13.39 -64.85 -17.82
CA PHE A 40 -12.87 -65.96 -18.60
C PHE A 40 -11.35 -65.81 -18.57
N VAL A 41 -10.74 -66.34 -17.51
CA VAL A 41 -9.30 -66.59 -17.47
C VAL A 41 -9.10 -67.70 -18.48
N ALA A 42 -8.91 -67.31 -19.74
CA ALA A 42 -8.43 -68.22 -20.77
C ALA A 42 -7.16 -68.84 -20.20
N GLN A 43 -7.19 -70.17 -19.99
CA GLN A 43 -5.98 -70.87 -19.60
C GLN A 43 -4.94 -70.59 -20.70
N PRO A 44 -3.66 -70.35 -20.35
CA PRO A 44 -2.64 -70.02 -21.34
C PRO A 44 -2.47 -71.09 -22.44
N LEU A 45 -2.96 -72.32 -22.22
CA LEU A 45 -3.05 -73.41 -23.19
C LEU A 45 -3.97 -73.15 -24.41
N LEU A 46 -4.86 -72.14 -24.39
CA LEU A 46 -5.84 -71.93 -25.48
C LEU A 46 -5.34 -71.05 -26.63
N LEU A 47 -4.04 -70.72 -26.67
CA LEU A 47 -3.38 -70.00 -27.77
C LEU A 47 -2.29 -70.83 -28.48
N ASP A 48 -2.10 -72.10 -28.12
CA ASP A 48 -1.19 -73.02 -28.82
C ASP A 48 -1.81 -73.68 -30.08
N LEU A 49 -2.92 -73.13 -30.60
CA LEU A 49 -3.47 -73.48 -31.92
C LEU A 49 -2.62 -72.94 -33.09
N ILE A 50 -1.43 -72.42 -32.80
CA ILE A 50 -0.40 -71.96 -33.75
C ILE A 50 0.96 -72.63 -33.45
N ALA A 51 0.97 -73.79 -32.78
CA ALA A 51 2.15 -74.65 -32.80
C ALA A 51 2.33 -75.20 -34.21
N GLU A 52 3.50 -74.93 -34.82
CA GLU A 52 3.79 -75.19 -36.25
C GLU A 52 3.68 -76.68 -36.64
N ASP A 53 3.73 -77.59 -35.66
CA ASP A 53 3.70 -79.05 -35.84
C ASP A 53 2.27 -79.66 -35.85
N VAL A 54 1.21 -78.88 -35.66
CA VAL A 54 -0.16 -79.41 -35.61
C VAL A 54 -0.73 -79.58 -37.02
N PRO A 55 -1.05 -80.81 -37.49
CA PRO A 55 -1.38 -81.10 -38.89
C PRO A 55 -2.74 -80.54 -39.37
N SER A 56 -3.46 -79.79 -38.54
CA SER A 56 -4.66 -79.03 -38.91
C SER A 56 -4.42 -77.52 -39.05
N VAL A 57 -3.18 -77.04 -38.87
CA VAL A 57 -2.75 -75.67 -39.18
C VAL A 57 -2.21 -75.63 -40.61
N ARG A 58 -2.50 -74.56 -41.35
CA ARG A 58 -1.95 -74.36 -42.70
C ARG A 58 -0.43 -74.15 -42.60
N ASN A 59 0.36 -74.97 -43.29
CA ASN A 59 1.80 -74.76 -43.42
C ASN A 59 2.09 -73.32 -43.92
N TYR A 60 3.14 -72.70 -43.38
CA TYR A 60 3.61 -71.39 -43.82
C TYR A 60 3.89 -71.39 -45.33
N ASP A 61 3.32 -70.42 -46.04
CA ASP A 61 3.35 -70.32 -47.49
C ASP A 61 4.00 -68.99 -47.89
N PRO A 62 5.28 -68.98 -48.30
CA PRO A 62 6.03 -67.73 -48.48
C PRO A 62 5.49 -66.83 -49.60
N ASP A 63 4.74 -67.40 -50.56
CA ASP A 63 4.11 -66.62 -51.64
C ASP A 63 2.82 -65.91 -51.20
N VAL A 64 2.24 -66.29 -50.04
CA VAL A 64 0.97 -65.77 -49.51
C VAL A 64 1.13 -65.09 -48.16
N ASP A 65 1.93 -65.66 -47.25
CA ASP A 65 2.23 -65.13 -45.91
C ASP A 65 3.44 -64.17 -45.90
N GLY A 66 4.21 -64.15 -47.00
CA GLY A 66 5.34 -63.23 -47.22
C GLY A 66 6.68 -63.73 -46.68
N VAL A 67 7.48 -62.82 -46.12
CA VAL A 67 8.74 -63.15 -45.43
C VAL A 67 8.50 -63.00 -43.92
N PRO A 68 8.90 -63.98 -43.07
CA PRO A 68 8.74 -63.85 -41.62
C PRO A 68 9.49 -62.61 -41.12
N GLU A 69 8.90 -61.86 -40.18
CA GLU A 69 9.62 -60.76 -39.54
C GLU A 69 10.81 -61.36 -38.77
N HIS A 70 12.02 -60.85 -39.01
CA HIS A 70 13.25 -61.37 -38.38
C HIS A 70 13.06 -61.53 -36.86
N ASP A 71 13.55 -62.62 -36.28
CA ASP A 71 13.47 -62.87 -34.83
C ASP A 71 13.97 -61.66 -34.04
N GLY A 72 13.11 -61.15 -33.16
CA GLY A 72 13.39 -59.95 -32.37
C GLY A 72 13.09 -58.61 -33.05
N ALA A 73 12.68 -58.53 -34.31
CA ALA A 73 12.32 -57.25 -34.97
C ALA A 73 11.17 -56.51 -34.26
N LYS A 74 10.21 -57.25 -33.70
CA LYS A 74 9.16 -56.73 -32.81
C LYS A 74 9.71 -56.14 -31.51
N GLU A 75 10.78 -56.73 -30.97
CA GLU A 75 11.45 -56.26 -29.75
C GLU A 75 12.35 -55.07 -30.05
N TYR A 76 13.08 -55.08 -31.16
CA TYR A 76 13.81 -53.93 -31.69
C TYR A 76 12.90 -52.72 -31.91
N ARG A 77 11.71 -52.89 -32.51
CA ARG A 77 10.72 -51.81 -32.65
C ARG A 77 10.21 -51.27 -31.31
N ARG A 78 10.06 -52.11 -30.28
CA ARG A 78 9.72 -51.68 -28.91
C ARG A 78 10.86 -50.93 -28.25
N GLN A 79 12.09 -51.45 -28.39
CA GLN A 79 13.29 -50.86 -27.82
C GLN A 79 13.59 -49.51 -28.44
N ALA A 80 13.57 -49.38 -29.77
CA ALA A 80 13.74 -48.10 -30.47
C ALA A 80 12.68 -47.06 -30.05
N ALA A 81 11.42 -47.47 -29.88
CA ALA A 81 10.36 -46.57 -29.39
C ALA A 81 10.54 -46.18 -27.90
N LEU A 82 11.20 -47.02 -27.10
CA LEU A 82 11.54 -46.73 -25.71
C LEU A 82 12.76 -45.80 -25.62
N GLU A 83 13.81 -46.07 -26.40
CA GLU A 83 15.01 -45.23 -26.56
C GLU A 83 14.65 -43.83 -27.06
N GLN A 84 13.77 -43.72 -28.05
CA GLN A 84 13.27 -42.42 -28.53
C GLN A 84 12.55 -41.62 -27.43
N ARG A 85 11.81 -42.30 -26.54
CA ARG A 85 11.12 -41.65 -25.42
C ARG A 85 12.08 -41.27 -24.29
N ILE A 86 13.14 -42.05 -24.07
CA ILE A 86 14.23 -41.70 -23.14
C ILE A 86 14.97 -40.46 -23.66
N ALA A 87 15.41 -40.46 -24.91
CA ALA A 87 16.10 -39.33 -25.52
C ALA A 87 15.27 -38.03 -25.49
N ALA A 88 13.96 -38.12 -25.74
CA ALA A 88 13.05 -36.97 -25.61
C ALA A 88 12.94 -36.46 -24.16
N PHE A 89 12.89 -37.36 -23.18
CA PHE A 89 12.85 -37.01 -21.76
C PHE A 89 14.18 -36.39 -21.28
N GLU A 90 15.32 -36.92 -21.74
CA GLU A 90 16.65 -36.37 -21.44
C GLU A 90 16.83 -34.97 -22.03
N ALA A 91 16.33 -34.73 -23.26
CA ALA A 91 16.32 -33.41 -23.88
C ALA A 91 15.45 -32.40 -23.10
N GLU A 92 14.22 -32.76 -22.70
CA GLU A 92 13.38 -31.90 -21.83
C GLU A 92 14.07 -31.64 -20.49
N HIS A 93 14.69 -32.66 -19.88
CA HIS A 93 15.39 -32.50 -18.61
C HIS A 93 16.61 -31.57 -18.71
N ALA A 94 17.35 -31.63 -19.81
CA ALA A 94 18.47 -30.73 -20.08
C ALA A 94 18.00 -29.29 -20.32
N GLU A 95 16.88 -29.07 -21.02
CA GLU A 95 16.24 -27.74 -21.19
C GLU A 95 15.81 -27.16 -19.84
N ASP A 96 15.14 -27.95 -18.99
CA ASP A 96 14.73 -27.55 -17.64
C ASP A 96 15.94 -27.24 -16.74
N GLU A 97 17.01 -28.05 -16.81
CA GLU A 97 18.23 -27.79 -16.01
C GLU A 97 18.96 -26.54 -16.49
N ALA A 98 19.13 -26.34 -17.80
CA ALA A 98 19.73 -25.13 -18.35
C ALA A 98 18.92 -23.87 -17.97
N THR A 99 17.58 -23.96 -18.03
CA THR A 99 16.68 -22.89 -17.58
C THR A 99 16.85 -22.59 -16.09
N PHE A 100 16.95 -23.63 -15.26
CA PHE A 100 17.17 -23.48 -13.83
C PHE A 100 18.54 -22.85 -13.52
N GLN A 101 19.63 -23.35 -14.13
CA GLN A 101 20.96 -22.78 -13.95
C GLN A 101 21.01 -21.30 -14.38
N HIS A 102 20.40 -20.94 -15.50
CA HIS A 102 20.24 -19.55 -15.91
C HIS A 102 19.46 -18.72 -14.88
N SER A 103 18.39 -19.26 -14.29
CA SER A 103 17.57 -18.60 -13.25
C SER A 103 18.29 -18.36 -11.91
N ILE A 104 19.33 -19.15 -11.61
CA ILE A 104 20.17 -18.94 -10.42
C ILE A 104 21.34 -18.00 -10.74
N ALA A 105 22.04 -18.23 -11.86
CA ALA A 105 23.22 -17.47 -12.26
C ALA A 105 22.86 -16.00 -12.57
N SER A 106 21.76 -15.79 -13.29
CA SER A 106 21.16 -14.46 -13.35
C SER A 106 20.52 -14.13 -12.00
N SER A 107 20.62 -12.85 -11.63
CA SER A 107 20.01 -12.24 -10.45
C SER A 107 18.47 -12.15 -10.57
N HIS A 108 17.81 -13.29 -10.78
CA HIS A 108 16.41 -13.39 -11.12
C HIS A 108 15.52 -13.36 -9.87
N SER A 109 14.59 -12.39 -9.82
CA SER A 109 13.58 -12.27 -8.76
C SER A 109 12.61 -13.46 -8.70
N TRP A 110 12.61 -14.31 -9.73
CA TRP A 110 11.70 -15.43 -9.90
C TRP A 110 12.12 -16.70 -9.14
N ARG A 111 13.19 -16.69 -8.34
CA ARG A 111 13.57 -17.84 -7.50
C ARG A 111 12.44 -18.26 -6.56
N ILE A 112 12.15 -19.57 -6.50
CA ILE A 112 11.14 -20.15 -5.61
C ILE A 112 11.47 -19.91 -4.13
N ASN A 113 10.51 -19.34 -3.38
CA ASN A 113 10.56 -19.08 -1.95
C ASN A 113 9.54 -19.95 -1.18
N ASP A 114 9.53 -19.87 0.16
CA ASP A 114 8.59 -20.65 0.99
C ASP A 114 7.12 -20.26 0.77
N CYS A 115 6.84 -18.98 0.52
CA CYS A 115 5.49 -18.50 0.23
C CYS A 115 4.95 -19.08 -1.09
N ASP A 116 5.79 -19.30 -2.10
CA ASP A 116 5.38 -19.97 -3.34
C ASP A 116 5.04 -21.44 -3.11
N VAL A 117 5.85 -22.14 -2.31
CA VAL A 117 5.60 -23.56 -1.99
C VAL A 117 4.31 -23.70 -1.18
N LEU A 118 4.11 -22.82 -0.19
CA LEU A 118 2.88 -22.74 0.59
C LEU A 118 1.68 -22.36 -0.29
N ALA A 119 1.81 -21.38 -1.19
CA ALA A 119 0.76 -21.01 -2.13
C ALA A 119 0.41 -22.16 -3.08
N ALA A 120 1.40 -22.89 -3.61
CA ALA A 120 1.17 -24.07 -4.45
C ALA A 120 0.52 -25.24 -3.68
N ALA A 121 0.76 -25.35 -2.37
CA ALA A 121 0.10 -26.31 -1.49
C ALA A 121 -1.36 -25.92 -1.20
N LEU A 122 -1.61 -24.65 -0.82
CA LEU A 122 -2.92 -24.13 -0.48
C LEU A 122 -3.85 -23.99 -1.70
N ALA A 123 -3.32 -23.57 -2.85
CA ALA A 123 -4.10 -23.38 -4.07
C ALA A 123 -4.58 -24.69 -4.71
N GLY A 124 -3.96 -25.83 -4.34
CA GLY A 124 -4.36 -27.16 -4.80
C GLY A 124 -4.52 -27.26 -6.32
N LEU A 125 -3.41 -27.13 -7.07
CA LEU A 125 -3.38 -27.25 -8.53
C LEU A 125 -4.14 -28.51 -8.96
N SER A 126 -5.28 -28.28 -9.63
CA SER A 126 -6.40 -29.23 -9.67
C SER A 126 -5.98 -30.61 -10.15
N THR A 127 -6.16 -31.62 -9.29
CA THR A 127 -5.95 -33.03 -9.64
C THR A 127 -7.09 -33.62 -10.49
N ALA A 128 -8.13 -32.83 -10.80
CA ALA A 128 -9.31 -33.27 -11.53
C ALA A 128 -9.55 -32.44 -12.80
N PRO A 129 -9.92 -33.08 -13.93
CA PRO A 129 -10.58 -32.40 -15.06
C PRO A 129 -12.01 -32.06 -14.62
N SER A 130 -12.17 -30.91 -13.96
CA SER A 130 -13.42 -30.45 -13.37
C SER A 130 -13.79 -29.09 -13.96
N ASN A 131 -15.07 -28.92 -14.33
CA ASN A 131 -15.62 -27.70 -14.93
C ASN A 131 -15.71 -26.50 -13.96
N LYS A 132 -14.80 -26.42 -12.97
CA LYS A 132 -14.65 -25.26 -12.08
C LYS A 132 -13.75 -24.22 -12.74
N PRO A 133 -13.94 -22.92 -12.46
CA PRO A 133 -13.04 -21.88 -12.96
C PRO A 133 -11.60 -22.22 -12.57
N ALA A 134 -10.69 -22.11 -13.53
CA ALA A 134 -9.28 -22.39 -13.32
C ALA A 134 -8.72 -21.50 -12.19
N PRO A 135 -7.76 -21.99 -11.38
CA PRO A 135 -7.00 -21.10 -10.50
C PRO A 135 -6.39 -19.97 -11.33
N PRO A 136 -6.30 -18.74 -10.79
CA PRO A 136 -5.99 -17.53 -11.57
C PRO A 136 -4.74 -17.73 -12.45
N PRO A 137 -4.89 -17.71 -13.78
CA PRO A 137 -3.83 -18.15 -14.69
C PRO A 137 -2.69 -17.13 -14.75
N GLY A 138 -1.46 -17.60 -14.67
CA GLY A 138 -0.26 -16.82 -15.02
C GLY A 138 0.89 -16.92 -14.01
N PHE A 139 0.63 -16.66 -12.73
CA PHE A 139 1.73 -16.49 -11.75
C PHE A 139 2.48 -17.80 -11.47
N THR A 140 1.77 -18.89 -11.15
CA THR A 140 2.40 -20.19 -10.84
C THR A 140 3.07 -20.81 -12.05
N ASP A 141 2.41 -20.86 -13.21
CA ASP A 141 2.97 -21.54 -14.38
C ASP A 141 4.19 -20.81 -14.96
N SER A 142 4.17 -19.47 -15.00
CA SER A 142 5.37 -18.71 -15.40
C SER A 142 6.50 -18.85 -14.39
N LEU A 143 6.20 -18.92 -13.09
CA LEU A 143 7.18 -19.14 -12.04
C LEU A 143 7.84 -20.53 -12.19
N LEU A 144 7.03 -21.58 -12.28
CA LEU A 144 7.48 -22.96 -12.39
C LEU A 144 8.32 -23.17 -13.67
N ALA A 145 7.89 -22.58 -14.80
CA ALA A 145 8.67 -22.58 -16.04
C ALA A 145 10.04 -21.91 -15.87
N LYS A 146 10.09 -20.69 -15.30
CA LYS A 146 11.34 -19.93 -15.10
C LYS A 146 12.31 -20.57 -14.11
N ASN A 147 11.88 -21.54 -13.29
CA ASN A 147 12.74 -22.30 -12.37
C ASN A 147 13.07 -23.70 -12.89
N GLY A 148 12.76 -24.03 -14.16
CA GLY A 148 13.05 -25.35 -14.73
C GLY A 148 12.32 -26.48 -13.98
N VAL A 149 11.04 -26.28 -13.65
CA VAL A 149 10.16 -27.35 -13.18
C VAL A 149 9.54 -28.02 -14.40
N PRO A 150 9.63 -29.37 -14.57
CA PRO A 150 9.19 -30.02 -15.80
C PRO A 150 7.72 -29.86 -16.14
N ARG A 151 7.39 -29.80 -17.44
CA ARG A 151 6.03 -29.48 -17.91
C ARG A 151 4.99 -30.44 -17.33
N TYR A 152 5.30 -31.75 -17.30
CA TYR A 152 4.46 -32.80 -16.72
C TYR A 152 4.26 -32.71 -15.20
N ALA A 153 5.06 -31.91 -14.49
CA ALA A 153 4.95 -31.69 -13.05
C ALA A 153 4.15 -30.41 -12.70
N ARG A 154 4.11 -29.41 -13.60
CA ARG A 154 3.47 -28.09 -13.34
C ARG A 154 1.99 -28.21 -13.00
N HIS A 155 1.27 -29.10 -13.67
CA HIS A 155 -0.19 -29.21 -13.56
C HIS A 155 -0.69 -30.05 -12.36
N ALA A 156 0.20 -30.51 -11.47
CA ALA A 156 -0.18 -31.34 -10.32
C ALA A 156 0.61 -30.97 -9.07
N THR A 157 -0.04 -30.40 -8.04
CA THR A 157 0.62 -29.95 -6.79
C THR A 157 1.54 -31.01 -6.18
N PHE A 158 1.10 -32.27 -6.12
CA PHE A 158 1.88 -33.37 -5.55
C PHE A 158 3.17 -33.70 -6.33
N LYS A 159 3.26 -33.30 -7.60
CA LYS A 159 4.49 -33.38 -8.41
C LYS A 159 5.28 -32.07 -8.35
N ALA A 160 4.61 -30.92 -8.50
CA ALA A 160 5.24 -29.60 -8.50
C ALA A 160 6.04 -29.33 -7.21
N ILE A 161 5.45 -29.56 -6.04
CA ILE A 161 6.07 -29.25 -4.73
C ILE A 161 7.43 -29.94 -4.54
N PRO A 162 7.59 -31.27 -4.77
CA PRO A 162 8.90 -31.91 -4.74
C PRO A 162 9.97 -31.25 -5.63
N TYR A 163 9.63 -30.85 -6.85
CA TYR A 163 10.55 -30.09 -7.72
C TYR A 163 10.84 -28.70 -7.15
N MET A 164 9.82 -27.98 -6.69
CA MET A 164 9.98 -26.64 -6.10
C MET A 164 10.94 -26.68 -4.89
N LEU A 165 10.77 -27.64 -3.99
CA LEU A 165 11.64 -27.86 -2.83
C LEU A 165 13.07 -28.24 -3.25
N ARG A 166 13.24 -29.09 -4.27
CA ARG A 166 14.55 -29.43 -4.84
C ARG A 166 15.24 -28.20 -5.42
N ARG A 167 14.55 -27.42 -6.27
CA ARG A 167 15.07 -26.19 -6.87
C ARG A 167 15.45 -25.16 -5.81
N LYS A 168 14.59 -24.94 -4.79
CA LYS A 168 14.89 -24.08 -3.64
C LYS A 168 16.17 -24.52 -2.91
N LYS A 169 16.31 -25.82 -2.60
CA LYS A 169 17.49 -26.38 -1.90
C LYS A 169 18.78 -26.31 -2.74
N GLN A 170 18.68 -26.38 -4.06
CA GLN A 170 19.81 -26.18 -4.96
C GLN A 170 20.23 -24.69 -5.00
N ALA A 171 19.26 -23.78 -5.16
CA ALA A 171 19.52 -22.34 -5.17
C ALA A 171 20.10 -21.82 -3.85
N SER A 172 19.60 -22.31 -2.70
CA SER A 172 20.10 -21.89 -1.39
C SER A 172 21.57 -22.25 -1.17
N LYS A 173 22.04 -23.41 -1.66
CA LYS A 173 23.45 -23.82 -1.57
C LYS A 173 24.38 -22.85 -2.29
N LEU A 174 23.98 -22.38 -3.48
CA LEU A 174 24.76 -21.46 -4.31
C LEU A 174 24.77 -20.03 -3.74
N VAL A 175 23.70 -19.60 -3.08
CA VAL A 175 23.68 -18.32 -2.36
C VAL A 175 24.52 -18.39 -1.07
N SER A 176 24.51 -19.54 -0.36
CA SER A 176 25.33 -19.75 0.84
C SER A 176 26.84 -19.78 0.58
N SER A 177 27.31 -19.97 -0.65
CA SER A 177 28.73 -19.90 -1.00
C SER A 177 29.24 -18.49 -1.33
N LEU A 178 28.37 -17.49 -1.39
CA LEU A 178 28.77 -16.09 -1.58
C LEU A 178 29.09 -15.43 -0.24
N ASP A 179 30.10 -14.56 -0.22
CA ASP A 179 30.40 -13.70 0.93
C ASP A 179 29.22 -12.76 1.25
N PRO A 180 28.92 -12.43 2.53
CA PRO A 180 27.79 -11.58 2.88
C PRO A 180 27.80 -10.19 2.22
N ALA A 181 28.97 -9.57 2.03
CA ALA A 181 29.06 -8.28 1.33
C ALA A 181 28.72 -8.42 -0.16
N GLY A 182 29.17 -9.50 -0.80
CA GLY A 182 28.80 -9.85 -2.17
C GLY A 182 27.29 -10.13 -2.32
N GLN A 183 26.66 -10.74 -1.32
CA GLN A 183 25.20 -10.95 -1.31
C GLN A 183 24.42 -9.62 -1.18
N LEU A 184 24.89 -8.68 -0.35
CA LEU A 184 24.29 -7.34 -0.22
C LEU A 184 24.34 -6.59 -1.56
N GLU A 185 25.51 -6.49 -2.20
CA GLU A 185 25.64 -5.81 -3.50
C GLU A 185 24.83 -6.50 -4.61
N GLN A 186 24.76 -7.84 -4.61
CA GLN A 186 23.90 -8.56 -5.55
C GLN A 186 22.41 -8.20 -5.36
N HIS A 187 21.95 -8.06 -4.12
CA HIS A 187 20.56 -7.68 -3.82
C HIS A 187 20.29 -6.19 -4.08
N ARG A 188 21.27 -5.31 -3.83
CA ARG A 188 21.24 -3.89 -4.19
C ARG A 188 21.07 -3.70 -5.69
N GLU A 189 21.88 -4.37 -6.50
CA GLU A 189 21.78 -4.29 -7.96
C GLU A 189 20.48 -4.94 -8.48
N GLN A 190 20.00 -6.03 -7.85
CA GLN A 190 18.66 -6.58 -8.13
C GLN A 190 17.56 -5.54 -7.92
N ILE A 191 17.55 -4.84 -6.79
CA ILE A 191 16.54 -3.83 -6.45
C ILE A 191 16.66 -2.63 -7.39
N ARG A 192 17.88 -2.15 -7.68
CA ARG A 192 18.13 -1.03 -8.59
C ARG A 192 17.61 -1.30 -10.01
N SER A 193 17.88 -2.49 -10.54
CA SER A 193 17.42 -2.96 -11.86
C SER A 193 15.95 -3.41 -11.91
N CYS A 194 15.20 -3.38 -10.81
CA CYS A 194 13.76 -3.70 -10.82
C CYS A 194 12.94 -2.57 -11.47
N LEU A 195 12.37 -2.85 -12.65
CA LEU A 195 11.42 -1.95 -13.34
C LEU A 195 9.94 -2.31 -13.12
N HIS A 196 9.63 -3.47 -12.53
CA HIS A 196 8.27 -3.96 -12.35
C HIS A 196 7.96 -4.19 -10.86
N PHE A 197 6.78 -3.75 -10.43
CA PHE A 197 6.36 -3.79 -9.03
C PHE A 197 6.38 -5.21 -8.43
N ASP A 198 5.78 -6.20 -9.10
CA ASP A 198 5.76 -7.58 -8.62
C ASP A 198 7.17 -8.18 -8.45
N ARG A 199 8.09 -7.82 -9.35
CA ARG A 199 9.49 -8.22 -9.29
C ARG A 199 10.21 -7.60 -8.10
N LEU A 200 9.99 -6.31 -7.82
CA LEU A 200 10.52 -5.66 -6.63
C LEU A 200 9.93 -6.25 -5.34
N LYS A 201 8.59 -6.29 -5.25
CA LYS A 201 7.82 -6.85 -4.13
C LYS A 201 8.30 -8.24 -3.75
N ARG A 202 8.41 -9.13 -4.74
CA ARG A 202 8.89 -10.51 -4.57
C ARG A 202 10.35 -10.58 -4.12
N THR A 203 11.22 -9.71 -4.64
CA THR A 203 12.64 -9.65 -4.25
C THR A 203 12.80 -9.22 -2.79
N VAL A 204 12.15 -8.12 -2.40
CA VAL A 204 12.19 -7.61 -1.03
C VAL A 204 11.54 -8.58 -0.05
N GLN A 205 10.40 -9.18 -0.40
CA GLN A 205 9.78 -10.23 0.43
C GLN A 205 10.70 -11.44 0.61
N HIS A 206 11.40 -11.90 -0.43
CA HIS A 206 12.38 -12.99 -0.30
C HIS A 206 13.53 -12.63 0.66
N ILE A 207 14.04 -11.40 0.61
CA ILE A 207 15.09 -10.92 1.52
C ILE A 207 14.55 -10.86 2.96
N LEU A 208 13.42 -10.20 3.19
CA LEU A 208 12.84 -9.90 4.51
C LEU A 208 12.49 -11.15 5.35
N HIS A 209 12.08 -12.24 4.69
CA HIS A 209 11.73 -13.51 5.33
C HIS A 209 12.94 -14.44 5.56
N ARG A 210 14.13 -14.09 5.07
CA ARG A 210 15.37 -14.86 5.32
C ARG A 210 15.84 -14.66 6.76
N PRO A 211 16.45 -15.66 7.43
CA PRO A 211 17.20 -15.44 8.67
C PRO A 211 18.28 -14.36 8.47
N GLY A 212 18.34 -13.35 9.33
CA GLY A 212 19.20 -12.17 9.15
C GLY A 212 18.74 -11.19 8.05
N GLY A 213 17.61 -11.44 7.39
CA GLY A 213 17.07 -10.64 6.30
C GLY A 213 16.49 -9.28 6.72
N GLY A 214 16.22 -9.08 8.02
CA GLY A 214 15.77 -7.79 8.57
C GLY A 214 16.83 -6.70 8.39
N PRO A 215 18.01 -6.80 9.04
CA PRO A 215 19.12 -5.85 8.86
C PRO A 215 19.48 -5.62 7.39
N LEU A 216 19.56 -6.69 6.60
CA LEU A 216 19.80 -6.62 5.16
C LEU A 216 18.73 -5.81 4.40
N THR A 217 17.46 -5.87 4.83
CA THR A 217 16.39 -5.05 4.23
C THR A 217 16.46 -3.59 4.71
N THR A 218 16.93 -3.33 5.93
CA THR A 218 17.26 -1.98 6.42
C THR A 218 18.36 -1.34 5.57
N ASP A 219 19.47 -2.04 5.31
CA ASP A 219 20.58 -1.55 4.46
C ASP A 219 20.16 -1.26 3.02
N LEU A 220 19.13 -1.96 2.54
CA LEU A 220 18.56 -1.84 1.19
C LEU A 220 17.32 -0.94 1.13
N SER A 221 16.82 -0.44 2.27
CA SER A 221 15.52 0.27 2.33
C SER A 221 15.49 1.53 1.48
N ASN A 222 16.58 2.31 1.45
CA ASN A 222 16.73 3.45 0.55
C ASN A 222 16.71 3.04 -0.93
N ASP A 223 17.42 1.96 -1.30
CA ASP A 223 17.40 1.43 -2.68
C ASP A 223 15.98 0.96 -3.08
N VAL A 224 15.20 0.41 -2.13
CA VAL A 224 13.78 0.06 -2.33
C VAL A 224 12.91 1.31 -2.52
N GLY A 225 13.10 2.36 -1.71
CA GLY A 225 12.41 3.65 -1.88
C GLY A 225 12.65 4.26 -3.27
N ASP A 226 13.91 4.30 -3.69
CA ASP A 226 14.30 4.78 -5.02
C ASP A 226 13.70 3.92 -6.14
N ALA A 227 13.64 2.59 -5.97
CA ALA A 227 13.03 1.69 -6.95
C ALA A 227 11.51 1.88 -7.04
N LEU A 228 10.83 2.08 -5.91
CA LEU A 228 9.40 2.39 -5.88
C LEU A 228 9.09 3.73 -6.57
N ALA A 229 9.88 4.77 -6.30
CA ALA A 229 9.77 6.06 -6.97
C ALA A 229 9.92 5.94 -8.50
N ARG A 230 10.92 5.19 -8.98
CA ARG A 230 11.08 4.91 -10.43
C ARG A 230 9.90 4.14 -11.03
N ILE A 231 9.30 3.22 -10.28
CA ILE A 231 8.16 2.41 -10.74
C ILE A 231 6.87 3.25 -10.79
N ALA A 232 6.67 4.19 -9.87
CA ALA A 232 5.49 5.04 -9.79
C ALA A 232 5.35 6.04 -10.95
N VAL A 233 6.46 6.43 -11.59
CA VAL A 233 6.49 7.39 -12.73
C VAL A 233 6.38 6.68 -14.09
N ARG A 234 6.19 5.36 -14.13
CA ARG A 234 6.04 4.61 -15.40
C ARG A 234 4.67 4.88 -16.06
N PRO A 235 4.53 4.69 -17.39
CA PRO A 235 3.25 4.86 -18.10
C PRO A 235 2.12 3.95 -17.60
N GLU A 236 2.48 2.76 -17.09
CA GLU A 236 1.58 1.82 -16.43
C GLU A 236 2.05 1.68 -14.97
N PRO A 237 1.68 2.63 -14.09
CA PRO A 237 2.07 2.55 -12.69
C PRO A 237 1.23 1.48 -11.98
N PRO A 238 1.79 0.76 -10.98
CA PRO A 238 1.01 -0.12 -10.11
C PRO A 238 -0.04 0.68 -9.33
N HIS A 239 -1.14 0.03 -8.95
CA HIS A 239 -2.21 0.66 -8.20
C HIS A 239 -1.71 1.19 -6.84
N PRO A 240 -1.95 2.47 -6.46
CA PRO A 240 -1.35 3.09 -5.28
C PRO A 240 -1.55 2.32 -3.98
N PHE A 241 -2.73 1.72 -3.78
CA PHE A 241 -3.04 0.91 -2.60
C PHE A 241 -2.20 -0.38 -2.51
N ASP A 242 -1.85 -1.01 -3.64
CA ASP A 242 -0.99 -2.21 -3.62
C ASP A 242 0.45 -1.86 -3.24
N VAL A 243 0.93 -0.71 -3.73
CA VAL A 243 2.23 -0.16 -3.37
C VAL A 243 2.26 0.22 -1.90
N LEU A 244 1.22 0.90 -1.40
CA LEU A 244 1.12 1.28 0.01
C LEU A 244 1.03 0.04 0.92
N ALA A 245 0.23 -0.95 0.55
CA ALA A 245 0.13 -2.21 1.30
C ALA A 245 1.49 -2.92 1.35
N PHE A 246 2.25 -2.93 0.26
CA PHE A 246 3.63 -3.44 0.26
C PHE A 246 4.55 -2.61 1.15
N SER A 247 4.56 -1.28 1.02
CA SER A 247 5.42 -0.39 1.79
C SER A 247 5.14 -0.45 3.29
N ASN A 248 3.86 -0.53 3.67
CA ASN A 248 3.45 -0.69 5.07
C ASN A 248 3.87 -2.06 5.62
N ASN A 249 3.73 -3.14 4.84
CA ASN A 249 4.22 -4.46 5.24
C ASN A 249 5.74 -4.48 5.47
N VAL A 250 6.54 -3.82 4.62
CA VAL A 250 7.99 -3.71 4.81
C VAL A 250 8.30 -2.90 6.08
N PHE A 251 7.68 -1.73 6.24
CA PHE A 251 7.85 -0.87 7.42
C PHE A 251 7.51 -1.61 8.71
N LEU A 252 6.31 -2.17 8.83
CA LEU A 252 5.85 -2.91 10.01
C LEU A 252 6.77 -4.08 10.38
N ASN A 253 7.32 -4.80 9.40
CA ASN A 253 8.26 -5.91 9.65
C ASN A 253 9.65 -5.45 10.13
N LEU A 254 10.07 -4.23 9.79
CA LEU A 254 11.32 -3.64 10.30
C LEU A 254 11.08 -3.01 11.68
N SER A 255 10.06 -2.16 11.83
CA SER A 255 9.73 -1.49 13.08
C SER A 255 9.37 -2.46 14.22
N SER A 256 8.66 -3.55 13.93
CA SER A 256 8.37 -4.60 14.93
C SER A 256 9.61 -5.37 15.42
N ARG A 257 10.74 -5.24 14.71
CA ARG A 257 12.06 -5.77 15.09
C ARG A 257 12.99 -4.69 15.67
N GLY A 258 12.51 -3.46 15.85
CA GLY A 258 13.32 -2.32 16.27
C GLY A 258 14.36 -1.88 15.24
N LEU A 259 14.19 -2.26 13.96
CA LEU A 259 15.14 -1.92 12.89
C LEU A 259 14.72 -0.59 12.21
N PRO A 260 15.67 0.33 11.95
CA PRO A 260 15.36 1.58 11.30
C PRO A 260 14.98 1.37 9.83
N VAL A 261 14.26 2.36 9.28
CA VAL A 261 13.80 2.37 7.89
C VAL A 261 14.37 3.59 7.19
N GLY A 262 15.11 3.37 6.10
CA GLY A 262 15.83 4.42 5.38
C GLY A 262 14.93 5.59 4.97
N GLU A 263 15.49 6.79 5.11
CA GLU A 263 14.77 8.04 4.89
C GLU A 263 14.11 8.11 3.50
N ARG A 264 14.79 7.68 2.41
CA ARG A 264 14.22 7.70 1.05
C ARG A 264 13.00 6.78 0.90
N PHE A 265 12.92 5.72 1.69
CA PHE A 265 11.73 4.86 1.74
C PHE A 265 10.55 5.60 2.37
N LYS A 266 10.78 6.31 3.48
CA LYS A 266 9.76 7.15 4.13
C LYS A 266 9.35 8.32 3.23
N ASP A 267 10.31 8.95 2.55
CA ASP A 267 10.09 10.07 1.61
C ASP A 267 9.14 9.68 0.48
N PHE A 268 9.21 8.44 0.00
CA PHE A 268 8.26 7.88 -0.97
C PHE A 268 6.93 7.41 -0.31
N ALA A 269 7.00 6.67 0.79
CA ALA A 269 5.85 6.00 1.37
C ALA A 269 4.86 6.96 2.07
N LEU A 270 5.34 8.10 2.60
CA LEU A 270 4.50 9.09 3.26
C LEU A 270 3.54 9.82 2.30
N PRO A 271 3.99 10.46 1.19
CA PRO A 271 3.09 11.05 0.20
C PRO A 271 2.11 10.03 -0.37
N LEU A 272 2.55 8.78 -0.59
CA LEU A 272 1.68 7.70 -1.05
C LEU A 272 0.58 7.34 -0.02
N ALA A 273 0.91 7.32 1.28
CA ALA A 273 -0.08 7.11 2.33
C ALA A 273 -1.10 8.25 2.40
N VAL A 274 -0.64 9.50 2.26
CA VAL A 274 -1.50 10.69 2.17
C VAL A 274 -2.43 10.63 0.94
N GLN A 275 -1.89 10.29 -0.23
CA GLN A 275 -2.64 10.15 -1.49
C GLN A 275 -3.75 9.08 -1.36
N CYS A 276 -3.45 7.95 -0.72
CA CYS A 276 -4.43 6.89 -0.44
C CYS A 276 -5.37 7.22 0.75
N SER A 277 -5.28 8.42 1.33
CA SER A 277 -5.98 8.85 2.56
C SER A 277 -5.76 7.93 3.78
N ALA A 278 -4.66 7.17 3.81
CA ALA A 278 -4.27 6.28 4.89
C ALA A 278 -3.51 7.04 5.99
N LEU A 279 -4.15 8.06 6.57
CA LEU A 279 -3.49 9.04 7.43
C LEU A 279 -2.95 8.44 8.75
N SER A 280 -3.54 7.37 9.25
CA SER A 280 -3.00 6.58 10.37
C SER A 280 -1.63 5.99 10.05
N VAL A 281 -1.45 5.46 8.83
CA VAL A 281 -0.17 4.94 8.33
C VAL A 281 0.81 6.09 8.03
N ALA A 282 0.33 7.22 7.51
CA ALA A 282 1.14 8.42 7.32
C ALA A 282 1.80 8.91 8.62
N ARG A 283 1.10 8.84 9.76
CA ARG A 283 1.71 9.17 11.08
C ARG A 283 2.89 8.25 11.41
N MET A 284 2.82 6.98 11.04
CA MET A 284 3.88 6.01 11.34
C MET A 284 5.18 6.34 10.60
N TYR A 285 5.10 6.83 9.36
CA TYR A 285 6.27 7.29 8.60
C TYR A 285 6.86 8.62 9.08
N LEU A 286 6.10 9.39 9.86
CA LEU A 286 6.55 10.64 10.50
C LEU A 286 7.03 10.44 11.95
N ALA A 287 6.84 9.25 12.53
CA ALA A 287 7.34 8.98 13.86
C ALA A 287 8.88 9.08 13.89
N PRO A 288 9.47 9.87 14.80
CA PRO A 288 10.91 9.96 14.94
C PRO A 288 11.49 8.60 15.35
N GLU A 289 12.61 8.23 14.75
CA GLU A 289 13.37 7.05 15.18
C GLU A 289 14.09 7.36 16.50
N PRO A 290 14.20 6.40 17.43
CA PRO A 290 14.69 6.64 18.80
C PRO A 290 16.16 7.09 18.90
N GLU A 291 16.92 7.05 17.79
CA GLU A 291 18.34 7.41 17.73
C GLU A 291 18.58 8.78 17.05
N ALA A 292 17.55 9.40 16.46
CA ALA A 292 17.67 10.65 15.72
C ALA A 292 17.79 11.86 16.66
N HIS A 293 18.91 12.60 16.55
CA HIS A 293 19.17 13.80 17.34
C HIS A 293 18.38 15.01 16.78
N GLY A 294 17.08 15.05 17.08
CA GLY A 294 16.16 16.14 16.71
C GLY A 294 15.55 16.04 15.30
N PRO A 295 14.65 16.97 14.93
CA PRO A 295 13.99 16.99 13.63
C PRO A 295 14.98 17.43 12.53
N GLY A 296 15.62 16.46 11.87
CA GLY A 296 16.46 16.73 10.70
C GLY A 296 15.67 17.33 9.54
N LEU A 297 16.37 18.03 8.64
CA LEU A 297 15.80 18.66 7.44
C LEU A 297 14.97 17.69 6.57
N SER A 298 15.31 16.40 6.54
CA SER A 298 14.53 15.35 5.86
C SER A 298 13.12 15.22 6.42
N LEU A 299 12.95 15.24 7.75
CA LEU A 299 11.63 15.16 8.40
C LEU A 299 10.79 16.40 8.10
N ILE A 300 11.41 17.58 8.08
CA ILE A 300 10.73 18.85 7.80
C ILE A 300 10.25 18.88 6.34
N ASN A 301 11.09 18.46 5.39
CA ASN A 301 10.72 18.35 3.98
C ASN A 301 9.61 17.30 3.77
N ARG A 302 9.70 16.13 4.41
CA ARG A 302 8.63 15.12 4.42
C ARG A 302 7.30 15.69 4.93
N LEU A 303 7.34 16.45 6.02
CA LEU A 303 6.18 17.09 6.61
C LEU A 303 5.58 18.14 5.67
N ALA A 304 6.40 19.00 5.07
CA ALA A 304 5.96 20.00 4.09
C ALA A 304 5.23 19.33 2.92
N ASN A 305 5.86 18.34 2.27
CA ASN A 305 5.30 17.62 1.13
C ASN A 305 4.00 16.87 1.49
N ALA A 306 3.92 16.29 2.68
CA ALA A 306 2.71 15.61 3.16
C ALA A 306 1.55 16.58 3.41
N LEU A 307 1.83 17.76 3.96
CA LEU A 307 0.84 18.81 4.17
C LEU A 307 0.41 19.45 2.85
N GLU A 308 1.33 19.68 1.91
CA GLU A 308 1.04 20.15 0.56
C GLU A 308 0.07 19.19 -0.16
N ALA A 309 0.38 17.89 -0.18
CA ALA A 309 -0.49 16.87 -0.77
C ALA A 309 -1.88 16.77 -0.10
N ILE A 310 -1.97 17.00 1.23
CA ILE A 310 -3.26 17.13 1.91
C ILE A 310 -4.01 18.39 1.44
N SER A 311 -3.31 19.52 1.31
CA SER A 311 -3.84 20.81 0.87
C SER A 311 -4.48 20.71 -0.52
N GLU A 312 -3.73 20.21 -1.51
CA GLU A 312 -4.21 20.01 -2.89
C GLU A 312 -5.43 19.08 -2.95
N SER A 313 -5.51 18.13 -2.02
CA SER A 313 -6.62 17.18 -1.94
C SER A 313 -7.95 17.80 -1.47
N PHE A 314 -7.93 18.98 -0.83
CA PHE A 314 -9.13 19.76 -0.51
C PHE A 314 -9.60 20.63 -1.68
N ASP A 315 -8.67 21.20 -2.44
CA ASP A 315 -8.98 21.99 -3.64
C ASP A 315 -9.63 21.11 -4.72
N THR A 316 -9.07 19.92 -4.96
CA THR A 316 -9.61 18.94 -5.93
C THR A 316 -10.98 18.38 -5.50
N ALA A 317 -11.15 17.99 -4.23
CA ALA A 317 -12.44 17.48 -3.72
C ALA A 317 -13.58 18.51 -3.83
N SER A 318 -13.25 19.81 -3.86
CA SER A 318 -14.24 20.89 -3.96
C SER A 318 -14.95 20.98 -5.32
N ALA A 319 -14.46 20.29 -6.36
CA ALA A 319 -15.04 20.30 -7.70
C ALA A 319 -16.17 19.26 -7.93
N GLY A 320 -16.18 18.14 -7.19
CA GLY A 320 -17.06 16.98 -7.43
C GLY A 320 -18.44 17.05 -6.75
N ARG A 321 -19.04 18.24 -6.65
CA ARG A 321 -19.82 18.64 -5.46
C ARG A 321 -21.27 18.14 -5.33
N ASN A 322 -21.76 17.29 -6.24
CA ASN A 322 -23.21 17.06 -6.42
C ASN A 322 -23.76 15.72 -5.89
N ASP A 323 -22.92 14.86 -5.30
CA ASP A 323 -23.32 13.54 -4.76
C ASP A 323 -23.28 13.52 -3.22
N PRO A 324 -24.40 13.19 -2.52
CA PRO A 324 -24.43 13.08 -1.06
C PRO A 324 -23.53 11.97 -0.50
N ALA A 325 -23.21 10.90 -1.25
CA ALA A 325 -22.25 9.90 -0.80
C ALA A 325 -20.85 10.53 -0.66
N THR A 326 -20.46 11.36 -1.63
CA THR A 326 -19.18 12.10 -1.60
C THR A 326 -19.10 13.08 -0.42
N LEU A 327 -20.23 13.66 0.02
CA LEU A 327 -20.24 14.56 1.19
C LEU A 327 -19.91 13.83 2.51
N ALA A 328 -20.41 12.61 2.70
CA ALA A 328 -20.09 11.80 3.89
C ALA A 328 -18.60 11.43 3.92
N ASP A 329 -18.04 11.03 2.77
CA ASP A 329 -16.62 10.73 2.63
C ASP A 329 -15.73 11.97 2.88
N ILE A 330 -16.14 13.16 2.40
CA ILE A 330 -15.45 14.43 2.69
C ILE A 330 -15.43 14.73 4.20
N GLN A 331 -16.56 14.55 4.90
CA GLN A 331 -16.63 14.79 6.35
C GLN A 331 -15.74 13.83 7.13
N ARG A 332 -15.82 12.53 6.81
CA ARG A 332 -14.94 11.51 7.40
C ARG A 332 -13.46 11.85 7.18
N ARG A 333 -13.08 12.18 5.93
CA ARG A 333 -11.71 12.57 5.58
C ARG A 333 -11.26 13.79 6.36
N ARG A 334 -12.12 14.79 6.57
CA ARG A 334 -11.80 15.96 7.41
C ARG A 334 -11.52 15.60 8.87
N VAL A 335 -12.29 14.70 9.47
CA VAL A 335 -12.04 14.22 10.84
C VAL A 335 -10.70 13.48 10.90
N GLU A 336 -10.41 12.62 9.91
CA GLU A 336 -9.14 11.89 9.80
C GLU A 336 -7.94 12.86 9.61
N VAL A 337 -8.09 13.93 8.81
CA VAL A 337 -7.06 14.98 8.65
C VAL A 337 -6.92 15.83 9.91
N PHE A 338 -8.01 16.28 10.54
CA PHE A 338 -7.94 17.05 11.78
C PHE A 338 -7.22 16.25 12.87
N GLY A 339 -7.56 14.97 13.00
CA GLY A 339 -6.82 14.05 13.83
C GLY A 339 -5.35 13.99 13.43
N PHE A 340 -5.04 13.74 12.15
CA PHE A 340 -3.66 13.69 11.65
C PHE A 340 -2.82 14.89 12.09
N LEU A 341 -3.33 16.12 11.95
CA LEU A 341 -2.66 17.35 12.38
C LEU A 341 -2.46 17.44 13.91
N THR A 342 -3.48 17.12 14.69
CA THR A 342 -3.53 17.36 16.15
C THR A 342 -3.00 16.21 16.99
N GLY A 343 -2.85 15.01 16.42
CA GLY A 343 -2.47 13.79 17.12
C GLY A 343 -3.63 13.06 17.81
N THR A 344 -4.80 13.68 17.98
CA THR A 344 -5.98 12.98 18.52
C THR A 344 -6.52 12.01 17.46
N ASP A 345 -7.00 10.85 17.87
CA ASP A 345 -7.84 10.00 17.01
C ASP A 345 -9.33 10.18 17.31
N ILE A 346 -10.18 9.48 16.54
CA ILE A 346 -11.65 9.54 16.66
C ILE A 346 -12.13 8.98 18.02
N SER A 347 -11.33 8.15 18.68
CA SER A 347 -11.62 7.62 20.02
C SER A 347 -11.14 8.53 21.16
N GLY A 348 -10.58 9.70 20.83
CA GLY A 348 -10.02 10.65 21.80
C GLY A 348 -8.64 10.25 22.34
N GLN A 349 -8.02 9.19 21.81
CA GLN A 349 -6.65 8.83 22.19
C GLN A 349 -5.68 9.86 21.61
N VAL A 350 -4.82 10.41 22.47
CA VAL A 350 -3.76 11.33 22.06
C VAL A 350 -2.57 10.49 21.62
N SER A 351 -2.27 10.50 20.33
CA SER A 351 -1.02 9.92 19.82
C SER A 351 0.17 10.70 20.40
N PRO A 352 1.26 10.03 20.82
CA PRO A 352 2.48 10.72 21.25
C PRO A 352 3.10 11.56 20.12
N PHE A 353 2.72 11.30 18.87
CA PHE A 353 3.18 12.04 17.69
C PHE A 353 2.02 12.82 17.07
N SER A 354 2.09 14.15 17.18
CA SER A 354 1.23 15.09 16.47
C SER A 354 2.06 15.97 15.55
N LEU A 355 1.51 16.38 14.41
CA LEU A 355 2.18 17.37 13.57
C LEU A 355 2.30 18.70 14.28
N ARG A 356 1.33 19.04 15.13
CA ARG A 356 1.41 20.19 16.03
C ARG A 356 2.70 20.17 16.85
N HIS A 357 3.09 19.03 17.43
CA HIS A 357 4.31 18.92 18.21
C HIS A 357 5.57 19.06 17.32
N MET A 358 5.62 18.41 16.16
CA MET A 358 6.73 18.58 15.20
C MET A 358 6.88 20.04 14.72
N VAL A 359 5.78 20.72 14.40
CA VAL A 359 5.77 22.15 14.04
C VAL A 359 6.22 23.01 15.22
N GLN A 360 5.91 22.60 16.46
CA GLN A 360 6.40 23.26 17.66
C GLN A 360 7.91 23.12 17.84
N ASP A 361 8.46 21.93 17.60
CA ASP A 361 9.90 21.67 17.70
C ASP A 361 10.67 22.41 16.60
N ILE A 362 10.12 22.53 15.38
CA ILE A 362 10.71 23.31 14.28
C ILE A 362 10.95 24.77 14.69
N LYS A 363 9.99 25.46 15.34
CA LYS A 363 10.19 26.85 15.83
C LYS A 363 11.25 26.93 16.93
N CYS A 364 11.34 25.90 17.77
CA CYS A 364 12.34 25.84 18.85
C CYS A 364 13.75 25.51 18.36
N THR A 365 13.90 24.97 17.14
CA THR A 365 15.18 24.58 16.56
C THR A 365 15.89 25.82 16.01
N SER A 366 16.62 26.51 16.88
CA SER A 366 17.38 27.74 16.59
C SER A 366 18.63 27.47 15.74
N THR A 367 18.48 26.90 14.55
CA THR A 367 19.57 26.67 13.59
C THR A 367 19.72 27.85 12.63
N ALA A 368 20.96 28.33 12.46
CA ALA A 368 21.31 29.42 11.54
C ALA A 368 21.25 29.02 10.05
N ASP A 369 20.55 27.95 9.71
CA ASP A 369 20.43 27.42 8.35
C ASP A 369 19.12 27.90 7.71
N LEU A 370 19.25 28.85 6.79
CA LEU A 370 18.15 29.45 6.04
C LEU A 370 17.27 28.41 5.33
N VAL A 371 17.86 27.30 4.85
CA VAL A 371 17.13 26.25 4.13
C VAL A 371 16.17 25.52 5.06
N VAL A 372 16.59 25.26 6.29
CA VAL A 372 15.75 24.64 7.34
C VAL A 372 14.58 25.56 7.70
N MET A 373 14.82 26.88 7.77
CA MET A 373 13.77 27.86 8.06
C MET A 373 12.72 27.92 6.95
N ASP A 374 13.09 27.90 5.67
CA ASP A 374 12.14 28.03 4.57
C ASP A 374 11.27 26.78 4.39
N SER A 375 11.84 25.57 4.54
CA SER A 375 11.04 24.34 4.60
C SER A 375 10.12 24.30 5.82
N GLY A 376 10.61 24.75 6.99
CA GLY A 376 9.81 24.84 8.22
C GLY A 376 8.64 25.82 8.11
N ARG A 377 8.87 26.99 7.50
CA ARG A 377 7.82 27.97 7.16
C ARG A 377 6.81 27.40 6.17
N THR A 378 7.27 26.67 5.16
CA THR A 378 6.40 26.03 4.16
C THR A 378 5.48 25.00 4.83
N ALA A 379 6.03 24.10 5.66
CA ALA A 379 5.24 23.18 6.47
C ALA A 379 4.23 23.91 7.38
N LEU A 380 4.66 24.96 8.09
CA LEU A 380 3.79 25.76 8.95
C LEU A 380 2.64 26.43 8.16
N LYS A 381 2.93 26.99 6.97
CA LYS A 381 1.95 27.63 6.09
C LYS A 381 0.88 26.63 5.64
N HIS A 382 1.26 25.43 5.19
CA HIS A 382 0.28 24.40 4.84
C HIS A 382 -0.50 23.91 6.07
N PHE A 383 0.16 23.74 7.22
CA PHE A 383 -0.52 23.37 8.48
C PHE A 383 -1.61 24.39 8.88
N ILE A 384 -1.28 25.68 8.89
CA ILE A 384 -2.25 26.76 9.19
C ILE A 384 -3.36 26.79 8.15
N HIS A 385 -3.03 26.65 6.86
CA HIS A 385 -4.00 26.63 5.78
C HIS A 385 -5.01 25.47 5.90
N ILE A 386 -4.54 24.25 6.18
CA ILE A 386 -5.42 23.09 6.34
C ILE A 386 -6.31 23.25 7.58
N LEU A 387 -5.79 23.78 8.71
CA LEU A 387 -6.63 24.13 9.86
C LEU A 387 -7.75 25.12 9.48
N GLY A 388 -7.48 26.03 8.54
CA GLY A 388 -8.47 26.94 7.97
C GLY A 388 -9.56 26.20 7.18
N GLU A 389 -9.19 25.31 6.25
CA GLU A 389 -10.12 24.50 5.43
C GLU A 389 -10.93 23.47 6.26
N LEU A 390 -10.42 23.09 7.43
CA LEU A 390 -11.11 22.27 8.43
C LEU A 390 -12.06 23.06 9.33
N GLY A 391 -11.96 24.40 9.37
CA GLY A 391 -12.72 25.24 10.31
C GLY A 391 -12.22 25.19 11.76
N ALA A 392 -10.99 24.72 11.98
CA ALA A 392 -10.41 24.46 13.30
C ALA A 392 -9.93 25.73 14.02
N LEU A 393 -10.79 26.75 14.12
CA LEU A 393 -10.44 28.11 14.57
C LEU A 393 -9.76 28.17 15.94
N ARG A 394 -10.18 27.34 16.91
CA ARG A 394 -9.53 27.26 18.23
C ARG A 394 -8.07 26.81 18.16
N THR A 395 -7.82 25.75 17.41
CA THR A 395 -6.48 25.17 17.21
C THR A 395 -5.61 26.18 16.46
N LEU A 396 -6.18 26.83 15.45
CA LEU A 396 -5.56 27.87 14.64
C LEU A 396 -5.18 29.09 15.52
N TRP A 397 -6.07 29.52 16.43
CA TRP A 397 -5.81 30.57 17.41
C TRP A 397 -4.70 30.20 18.40
N TYR A 398 -4.77 29.03 19.04
CA TYR A 398 -3.69 28.60 19.95
C TYR A 398 -2.35 28.45 19.24
N THR A 399 -2.34 28.02 17.98
CA THR A 399 -1.12 27.99 17.15
C THR A 399 -0.60 29.42 16.93
N ASN A 400 -1.45 30.39 16.60
CA ASN A 400 -1.04 31.78 16.42
C ASN A 400 -0.56 32.45 17.72
N GLN A 401 -1.23 32.21 18.85
CA GLN A 401 -0.75 32.67 20.16
C GLN A 401 0.65 32.12 20.47
N TRP A 402 0.87 30.83 20.19
CA TRP A 402 2.18 30.20 20.39
C TRP A 402 3.24 30.68 19.38
N LEU A 403 2.88 30.98 18.14
CA LEU A 403 3.78 31.63 17.17
C LEU A 403 4.15 33.04 17.60
N SER A 404 3.17 33.82 18.06
CA SER A 404 3.34 35.21 18.50
C SER A 404 4.00 35.34 19.87
N ALA A 405 3.97 34.29 20.70
CA ALA A 405 4.67 34.28 21.98
C ALA A 405 6.17 34.50 21.75
N PRO A 406 6.78 35.52 22.41
CA PRO A 406 8.21 35.70 22.36
C PRO A 406 8.90 34.40 22.76
N THR A 407 9.85 33.94 21.94
CA THR A 407 10.84 32.95 22.36
C THR A 407 11.74 33.63 23.39
N ALA A 408 11.21 33.76 24.62
CA ALA A 408 11.92 34.30 25.76
C ALA A 408 13.25 33.56 25.84
N ALA A 409 14.34 34.31 25.68
CA ALA A 409 15.65 33.72 25.54
C ALA A 409 15.91 32.83 26.75
N ARG A 410 15.97 31.51 26.52
CA ARG A 410 16.66 30.58 27.43
C ARG A 410 18.17 30.84 27.32
N SER A 411 18.56 32.08 27.61
CA SER A 411 19.91 32.40 28.00
C SER A 411 20.20 31.56 29.23
N SER A 412 21.10 30.60 29.07
CA SER A 412 21.60 29.80 30.18
C SER A 412 22.41 30.72 31.08
N ASP A 413 21.74 31.35 32.04
CA ASP A 413 22.39 32.05 33.15
C ASP A 413 22.95 30.99 34.11
N ASN A 414 24.01 30.34 33.62
CA ASN A 414 24.74 29.25 34.28
C ASN A 414 26.25 29.48 34.14
N THR A 415 26.66 30.76 34.23
CA THR A 415 28.01 31.19 34.55
C THR A 415 28.03 31.72 35.97
N GLN A 416 27.92 30.80 36.93
CA GLN A 416 28.16 31.11 38.32
C GLN A 416 29.68 31.34 38.52
N THR A 417 30.03 32.59 38.77
CA THR A 417 31.26 33.09 39.43
C THR A 417 32.61 32.58 38.94
N ASP A 418 33.41 33.47 38.34
CA ASP A 418 34.53 34.06 39.08
C ASP A 418 35.13 35.30 38.40
N GLY A 419 35.69 36.20 39.21
CA GLY A 419 36.68 37.19 38.74
C GLY A 419 36.20 38.61 38.44
N ASN A 420 36.48 39.52 39.38
CA ASN A 420 36.60 40.97 39.19
C ASN A 420 37.11 41.40 37.80
N THR A 421 36.55 42.49 37.24
CA THR A 421 37.27 43.79 37.15
C THR A 421 36.28 44.93 36.87
N SER A 422 36.40 46.03 37.63
CA SER A 422 35.61 47.24 37.44
C SER A 422 36.11 48.05 36.25
N SER A 423 35.24 48.44 35.31
CA SER A 423 35.47 49.61 34.46
C SER A 423 34.16 50.26 34.01
N ASN A 424 34.01 51.55 34.32
CA ASN A 424 32.90 52.37 33.86
C ASN A 424 33.08 52.72 32.38
N THR A 425 32.12 52.34 31.53
CA THR A 425 31.89 53.04 30.25
C THR A 425 30.39 53.23 30.03
N SER A 426 29.92 54.49 30.06
CA SER A 426 28.53 54.79 29.71
C SER A 426 28.36 54.77 28.19
N SER A 427 27.82 53.68 27.66
CA SER A 427 27.30 53.63 26.30
C SER A 427 25.82 54.00 26.29
N LYS A 428 25.40 54.78 25.29
CA LYS A 428 24.00 55.19 25.11
C LYS A 428 23.13 53.96 24.77
N PRO A 429 21.84 53.95 25.13
CA PRO A 429 20.91 52.99 24.55
C PRO A 429 20.85 53.23 23.04
N GLY A 430 21.30 52.25 22.27
CA GLY A 430 21.00 52.19 20.85
C GLY A 430 19.52 51.87 20.67
N GLU A 431 18.88 52.46 19.66
CA GLU A 431 17.59 52.00 19.20
C GLU A 431 17.78 50.63 18.53
N ASP A 432 17.68 49.56 19.32
CA ASP A 432 17.58 48.22 18.80
C ASP A 432 16.33 48.13 17.93
N LYS A 433 16.53 48.08 16.61
CA LYS A 433 15.47 47.84 15.64
C LYS A 433 14.82 46.51 16.00
N ALA A 434 13.59 46.57 16.52
CA ALA A 434 12.80 45.39 16.81
C ALA A 434 12.71 44.52 15.54
N ASP A 435 13.30 43.33 15.59
CA ASP A 435 13.40 42.44 14.44
C ASP A 435 12.02 42.12 13.86
N SER A 436 11.86 42.38 12.56
CA SER A 436 10.60 42.20 11.82
C SER A 436 10.22 40.72 11.59
N GLY A 437 10.93 39.77 12.21
CA GLY A 437 10.72 38.33 12.06
C GLY A 437 9.38 37.79 12.56
N SER A 438 8.60 38.58 13.32
CA SER A 438 7.32 38.17 13.90
C SER A 438 6.12 38.21 12.93
N LEU A 439 6.25 38.76 11.72
CA LEU A 439 5.10 38.97 10.82
C LEU A 439 4.56 37.69 10.13
N VAL A 440 5.39 36.66 9.96
CA VAL A 440 5.07 35.37 9.28
C VAL A 440 4.18 34.43 10.13
N GLY A 441 3.59 34.96 11.19
CA GLY A 441 2.50 34.29 11.93
C GLY A 441 1.15 34.96 11.68
N SER A 442 1.13 36.29 11.59
CA SER A 442 -0.09 37.08 11.47
C SER A 442 -0.70 37.05 10.07
N GLU A 443 0.09 37.08 9.00
CA GLU A 443 -0.45 37.06 7.63
C GLU A 443 -1.05 35.69 7.28
N GLU A 444 -0.37 34.60 7.63
CA GLU A 444 -0.82 33.23 7.47
C GLU A 444 -2.09 32.95 8.28
N PHE A 445 -2.15 33.44 9.53
CA PHE A 445 -3.35 33.39 10.37
C PHE A 445 -4.54 34.08 9.70
N VAL A 446 -4.35 35.35 9.28
CA VAL A 446 -5.36 36.15 8.58
C VAL A 446 -5.88 35.43 7.33
N HIS A 447 -4.97 34.91 6.51
CA HIS A 447 -5.30 34.27 5.25
C HIS A 447 -6.08 32.96 5.46
N ALA A 448 -5.70 32.14 6.45
CA ALA A 448 -6.45 30.94 6.79
C ALA A 448 -7.81 31.25 7.43
N LEU A 449 -7.92 32.32 8.22
CA LEU A 449 -9.19 32.79 8.79
C LEU A 449 -10.17 33.26 7.71
N VAL A 450 -9.70 34.06 6.74
CA VAL A 450 -10.49 34.45 5.55
C VAL A 450 -10.93 33.21 4.76
N ARG A 451 -10.06 32.21 4.61
CA ARG A 451 -10.41 30.93 3.97
C ARG A 451 -11.47 30.15 4.74
N THR A 452 -11.40 30.05 6.07
CA THR A 452 -12.45 29.43 6.88
C THR A 452 -13.80 30.09 6.64
N LEU A 453 -13.84 31.42 6.61
CA LEU A 453 -15.06 32.18 6.34
C LEU A 453 -15.58 31.91 4.93
N ASN A 454 -14.71 31.91 3.92
CA ASN A 454 -15.09 31.54 2.55
C ASN A 454 -15.57 30.09 2.44
N ALA A 455 -15.00 29.15 3.21
CA ALA A 455 -15.43 27.76 3.26
C ALA A 455 -16.80 27.59 3.96
N ILE A 456 -17.14 28.42 4.96
CA ILE A 456 -18.47 28.47 5.57
C ILE A 456 -19.48 29.10 4.59
N LEU A 457 -19.18 30.27 4.03
CA LEU A 457 -20.05 31.02 3.10
C LEU A 457 -20.35 30.22 1.83
N SER A 458 -19.36 29.50 1.29
CA SER A 458 -19.55 28.61 0.13
C SER A 458 -20.25 27.29 0.47
N HIS A 459 -20.67 27.08 1.74
CA HIS A 459 -21.22 25.85 2.30
C HIS A 459 -20.29 24.63 2.19
N ARG A 460 -18.97 24.82 2.06
CA ARG A 460 -18.00 23.71 2.09
C ARG A 460 -17.90 23.15 3.49
N ILE A 461 -18.00 24.00 4.52
CA ILE A 461 -18.16 23.60 5.92
C ILE A 461 -19.66 23.74 6.24
N SER A 462 -20.35 22.60 6.39
CA SER A 462 -21.74 22.61 6.86
C SER A 462 -21.77 22.80 8.36
N LEU A 463 -22.33 23.92 8.82
CA LEU A 463 -22.54 24.20 10.25
C LEU A 463 -23.49 23.19 10.93
N THR A 464 -24.22 22.39 10.15
CA THR A 464 -25.29 21.48 10.62
C THR A 464 -24.95 19.98 10.50
N ALA A 465 -23.68 19.63 10.29
CA ALA A 465 -23.27 18.23 10.07
C ALA A 465 -22.07 17.79 10.94
N PHE A 466 -21.78 18.51 12.03
CA PHE A 466 -20.64 18.27 12.91
C PHE A 466 -21.06 17.86 14.34
N ASP A 467 -22.27 17.34 14.52
CA ASP A 467 -22.88 16.93 15.79
C ASP A 467 -22.16 15.76 16.51
N GLN A 468 -20.96 15.35 16.07
CA GLN A 468 -20.24 14.15 16.54
C GLN A 468 -18.77 14.40 16.93
N GLY A 469 -18.36 15.66 17.11
CA GLY A 469 -17.04 16.03 17.66
C GLY A 469 -17.17 16.77 19.00
N SER A 470 -16.47 16.31 20.04
CA SER A 470 -16.70 16.79 21.41
C SER A 470 -16.05 18.15 21.74
N ALA A 471 -16.86 19.19 21.86
CA ALA A 471 -16.78 20.12 22.99
C ALA A 471 -18.19 20.49 23.52
N THR A 472 -19.18 20.67 22.64
CA THR A 472 -20.62 20.67 22.97
C THR A 472 -21.47 19.82 22.03
N GLY A 473 -20.95 19.45 20.86
CA GLY A 473 -21.70 18.71 19.85
C GLY A 473 -22.65 19.59 19.02
N ILE A 474 -22.49 20.92 19.09
CA ILE A 474 -23.13 21.88 18.20
C ILE A 474 -22.02 22.78 17.67
N LEU A 475 -21.61 22.61 16.41
CA LEU A 475 -20.50 23.38 15.82
C LEU A 475 -20.74 24.89 15.87
N GLU A 476 -22.00 25.35 15.78
CA GLU A 476 -22.33 26.77 15.94
C GLU A 476 -22.02 27.26 17.37
N GLU A 477 -22.28 26.46 18.41
CA GLU A 477 -21.95 26.78 19.81
C GLU A 477 -20.45 26.63 20.11
N ASP A 478 -19.79 25.60 19.59
CA ASP A 478 -18.34 25.43 19.76
C ASP A 478 -17.54 26.53 19.04
N LEU A 479 -17.91 26.88 17.80
CA LEU A 479 -17.34 28.02 17.08
C LEU A 479 -17.68 29.34 17.78
N LEU A 480 -18.87 29.48 18.37
CA LEU A 480 -19.23 30.62 19.23
C LEU A 480 -18.37 30.71 20.50
N LEU A 481 -18.16 29.59 21.18
CA LEU A 481 -17.34 29.49 22.39
C LEU A 481 -15.89 29.78 22.07
N ASP A 482 -15.39 29.31 20.92
CA ASP A 482 -14.05 29.58 20.43
C ASP A 482 -13.88 31.06 20.05
N LEU A 483 -14.79 31.64 19.25
CA LEU A 483 -14.78 33.07 18.92
C LEU A 483 -14.90 33.96 20.17
N ARG A 484 -15.70 33.56 21.16
CA ARG A 484 -15.78 34.23 22.48
C ARG A 484 -14.49 34.06 23.29
N ALA A 485 -13.90 32.87 23.35
CA ALA A 485 -12.66 32.61 24.07
C ALA A 485 -11.48 33.40 23.46
N ILE A 486 -11.44 33.51 22.12
CA ILE A 486 -10.52 34.38 21.38
C ILE A 486 -10.71 35.83 21.83
N GLY A 487 -11.94 36.37 21.75
CA GLY A 487 -12.25 37.74 22.14
C GLY A 487 -12.07 38.06 23.63
N LEU A 488 -12.15 37.06 24.52
CA LEU A 488 -11.84 37.21 25.94
C LEU A 488 -10.33 37.17 26.19
N SER A 489 -9.59 36.32 25.48
CA SER A 489 -8.13 36.22 25.60
C SER A 489 -7.41 37.46 25.06
N THR A 490 -7.95 38.15 24.06
CA THR A 490 -7.43 39.45 23.61
C THR A 490 -7.63 40.54 24.65
N LYS A 491 -8.77 40.55 25.36
CA LYS A 491 -9.05 41.52 26.43
C LYS A 491 -8.05 41.42 27.58
N SER A 492 -7.70 40.21 28.01
CA SER A 492 -6.69 40.02 29.07
C SER A 492 -5.29 40.51 28.72
N HIS A 493 -4.94 40.63 27.44
CA HIS A 493 -3.65 41.18 27.00
C HIS A 493 -3.69 42.68 26.64
N SER A 494 -4.88 43.22 26.34
CA SER A 494 -5.10 44.65 26.11
C SER A 494 -5.00 45.47 27.41
N VAL A 495 -5.59 44.96 28.50
CA VAL A 495 -5.69 45.68 29.79
C VAL A 495 -4.32 45.96 30.43
N SER A 496 -3.29 45.15 30.16
CA SER A 496 -1.94 45.35 30.70
C SER A 496 -1.09 46.38 29.94
N HIS A 497 -1.58 46.99 28.85
CA HIS A 497 -0.77 47.88 28.01
C HIS A 497 -1.38 49.24 27.64
N LEU A 498 -2.63 49.53 28.03
CA LEU A 498 -3.33 50.76 27.65
C LEU A 498 -3.52 51.74 28.81
N GLY A 499 -2.49 52.55 29.03
CA GLY A 499 -2.64 53.85 29.70
C GLY A 499 -3.38 54.84 28.79
N ALA A 500 -4.58 55.22 29.21
CA ALA A 500 -5.46 56.28 28.71
C ALA A 500 -5.06 57.09 27.45
N SER A 501 -5.87 56.97 26.40
CA SER A 501 -6.42 58.15 25.71
C SER A 501 -7.73 57.81 24.99
N HIS A 502 -8.73 58.67 25.14
CA HIS A 502 -10.01 58.59 24.43
C HIS A 502 -10.02 59.64 23.31
N SER A 503 -10.45 59.23 22.11
CA SER A 503 -11.14 60.13 21.19
C SER A 503 -12.19 59.34 20.41
N ARG A 504 -13.41 59.87 20.34
CA ARG A 504 -14.50 59.34 19.51
C ARG A 504 -14.47 60.06 18.18
N ASP A 505 -14.76 59.34 17.10
CA ASP A 505 -15.59 59.87 16.02
C ASP A 505 -16.33 58.72 15.33
N ASN A 506 -17.61 58.94 15.01
CA ASN A 506 -18.49 57.98 14.35
C ASN A 506 -18.92 58.54 12.99
N THR A 507 -18.67 57.80 11.91
CA THR A 507 -19.24 58.09 10.58
C THR A 507 -19.73 56.78 9.94
N PRO A 508 -20.93 56.74 9.33
CA PRO A 508 -21.54 55.49 8.90
C PRO A 508 -20.94 54.95 7.58
N MET A 509 -20.64 53.65 7.60
CA MET A 509 -19.94 52.93 6.53
C MET A 509 -20.95 52.25 5.59
N ALA A 510 -21.51 53.02 4.64
CA ALA A 510 -22.58 52.54 3.75
C ALA A 510 -22.18 52.34 2.26
N ASP A 511 -21.20 53.09 1.74
CA ASP A 511 -20.91 53.15 0.29
C ASP A 511 -19.67 52.36 -0.17
N TYR A 512 -19.11 51.47 0.66
CA TYR A 512 -17.81 50.82 0.39
C TYR A 512 -17.87 49.46 -0.33
N LEU A 513 -19.04 48.98 -0.76
CA LEU A 513 -19.23 47.66 -1.40
C LEU A 513 -19.25 47.71 -2.94
N ALA A 514 -18.23 48.33 -3.55
CA ALA A 514 -17.98 48.20 -4.99
C ALA A 514 -16.53 48.56 -5.40
N ARG A 515 -15.51 47.75 -5.03
CA ARG A 515 -14.21 47.66 -5.73
C ARG A 515 -13.33 46.50 -5.25
N GLU A 516 -12.52 45.99 -6.16
CA GLU A 516 -11.86 44.67 -6.12
C GLU A 516 -10.76 44.52 -5.03
N ASP A 517 -10.81 43.35 -4.37
CA ASP A 517 -9.81 42.52 -3.65
C ASP A 517 -8.61 43.12 -2.88
N SER A 518 -8.09 44.28 -3.27
CA SER A 518 -7.02 44.98 -2.57
C SER A 518 -7.50 45.71 -1.31
N SER A 519 -8.74 46.20 -1.32
CA SER A 519 -9.37 46.95 -0.21
C SER A 519 -9.74 46.04 0.96
N PHE A 520 -10.34 44.87 0.68
CA PHE A 520 -10.66 43.87 1.70
C PHE A 520 -9.38 43.33 2.34
N ARG A 521 -8.38 42.92 1.54
CA ARG A 521 -7.09 42.45 2.05
C ARG A 521 -6.39 43.51 2.91
N ARG A 522 -6.40 44.78 2.50
CA ARG A 522 -5.81 45.89 3.28
C ARG A 522 -6.61 46.19 4.54
N GLY A 523 -7.94 46.21 4.48
CA GLY A 523 -8.81 46.40 5.64
C GLY A 523 -8.71 45.29 6.68
N VAL A 524 -8.49 44.03 6.26
CA VAL A 524 -8.21 42.93 7.19
C VAL A 524 -6.80 43.06 7.78
N LEU A 525 -5.78 43.43 7.01
CA LEU A 525 -4.42 43.64 7.54
C LEU A 525 -4.35 44.84 8.50
N ASP A 526 -5.01 45.96 8.18
CA ASP A 526 -5.15 47.12 9.06
C ASP A 526 -5.96 46.78 10.33
N ALA A 527 -6.99 45.93 10.23
CA ALA A 527 -7.74 45.48 11.42
C ALA A 527 -6.90 44.60 12.38
N PHE A 528 -5.82 43.98 11.90
CA PHE A 528 -4.89 43.23 12.72
C PHE A 528 -3.79 44.11 13.36
N SER A 529 -3.68 45.40 13.01
CA SER A 529 -2.68 46.30 13.57
C SER A 529 -3.03 46.87 14.97
N LYS A 530 -3.21 45.97 15.94
CA LYS A 530 -3.12 46.19 17.42
C LYS A 530 -4.17 47.02 18.21
N PRO A 531 -5.33 47.45 17.67
CA PRO A 531 -6.50 47.55 18.57
C PRO A 531 -7.82 46.97 18.02
N THR A 532 -7.84 46.29 16.88
CA THR A 532 -9.09 46.00 16.13
C THR A 532 -9.40 44.54 15.83
N ILE A 533 -8.80 43.58 16.55
CA ILE A 533 -9.28 42.18 16.53
C ILE A 533 -10.74 42.11 17.01
N GLU A 534 -11.16 42.94 17.98
CA GLU A 534 -12.56 42.98 18.43
C GLU A 534 -13.51 43.46 17.32
N GLY A 535 -13.15 44.55 16.63
CA GLY A 535 -13.94 45.08 15.51
C GLY A 535 -13.98 44.12 14.31
N PHE A 536 -12.88 43.41 14.02
CA PHE A 536 -12.86 42.34 13.02
C PHE A 536 -13.78 41.19 13.41
N MET A 537 -13.71 40.73 14.66
CA MET A 537 -14.55 39.63 15.16
C MET A 537 -16.03 40.03 15.19
N GLU A 538 -16.35 41.29 15.48
CA GLU A 538 -17.71 41.84 15.43
C GLU A 538 -18.24 41.99 13.98
N ALA A 539 -17.37 42.35 13.02
CA ALA A 539 -17.71 42.36 11.60
C ALA A 539 -17.97 40.94 11.07
N VAL A 540 -17.08 39.98 11.37
CA VAL A 540 -17.26 38.56 11.04
C VAL A 540 -18.53 37.99 11.67
N TRP A 541 -18.80 38.31 12.94
CA TRP A 541 -20.01 37.96 13.66
C TRP A 541 -21.28 38.51 13.00
N THR A 542 -21.21 39.73 12.47
CA THR A 542 -22.32 40.37 11.73
C THR A 542 -22.60 39.65 10.42
N VAL A 543 -21.56 39.28 9.65
CA VAL A 543 -21.70 38.50 8.41
C VAL A 543 -22.28 37.10 8.68
N LEU A 544 -21.76 36.38 9.68
CA LEU A 544 -22.25 35.04 10.03
C LEU A 544 -23.73 35.06 10.48
N LYS A 545 -24.16 36.09 11.22
CA LYS A 545 -25.58 36.29 11.57
C LYS A 545 -26.48 36.54 10.36
N GLN A 546 -26.01 37.33 9.39
CA GLN A 546 -26.78 37.60 8.17
C GLN A 546 -26.98 36.31 7.35
N GLU A 547 -25.93 35.50 7.23
CA GLU A 547 -25.98 34.20 6.54
C GLU A 547 -26.89 33.19 7.27
N ALA A 548 -26.76 33.04 8.59
CA ALA A 548 -27.61 32.14 9.37
C ALA A 548 -29.11 32.54 9.32
N THR A 549 -29.42 33.85 9.32
CA THR A 549 -30.80 34.33 9.17
C THR A 549 -31.33 34.19 7.75
N TRP A 550 -30.47 34.24 6.72
CA TRP A 550 -30.83 33.93 5.34
C TRP A 550 -31.20 32.44 5.17
N GLN A 551 -30.33 31.52 5.62
CA GLN A 551 -30.58 30.07 5.54
C GLN A 551 -31.86 29.66 6.29
N LYS A 552 -32.12 30.26 7.47
CA LYS A 552 -33.33 29.98 8.25
C LYS A 552 -34.62 30.35 7.51
N ARG A 553 -34.62 31.45 6.73
CA ARG A 553 -35.76 31.85 5.90
C ARG A 553 -35.98 30.90 4.71
N HIS A 554 -34.91 30.38 4.12
CA HIS A 554 -34.98 29.43 3.00
C HIS A 554 -35.29 27.97 3.41
N ARG A 555 -35.30 27.64 4.71
CA ARG A 555 -35.78 26.35 5.23
C ARG A 555 -37.24 26.36 5.72
N THR A 556 -37.86 27.54 5.80
CA THR A 556 -39.25 27.73 6.28
C THR A 556 -40.26 28.03 5.16
N ASN A 557 -39.78 28.17 3.93
CA ASN A 557 -40.56 28.13 2.69
C ASN A 557 -40.22 26.82 1.96
#